data_AF-A0A1Q3HXW5-F1
#
_entry.id   AF-A0A1Q3HXW5-F1
#
_cell.length_a   1.000
_cell.length_b   1.000
_cell.length_c   1.000
_cell.angle_alpha   90.00
_cell.angle_beta   90.00
_cell.angle_gamma   90.00
#
_symmetry.space_group_name_H-M   'P 1'
#
loop_
_entity.id
_entity.type
_entity.pdbx_description
1 polymer ?
#
loop_
_entity_poly.entity_id
_entity_poly.type
_entity_poly.pdbx_seq_one_letter_code
_entity_poly.pdbx_strand_id
1 'polypeptide(L)'
;MKTFRFVVGCLVLGMMGCGGDDSVAPVNVRVVEGVTEGESVSGSRTLRAIAEDNSGTVARVEFSVSGSLACVDGTARPSGSTFSCTWDASNTSPGSHQLTVKAQDAAGNSTVSAPVSFTVLPPNRAPTLGAVTATQTTVNEGSSTSLSVTATDADGDTLTYSWTQSPFSPLGMFAEGSGSTASWTAPFLSRDTAFTLKVTVSDGKGGSAERTVSVSVVNVPALNQAPVVDADIIVDSEGLVAGKSLPLYISAKDPDGDTLTYSWTTEPSGAGVFSRPNQATAEWRSGDLDRPAAYTLKVTVSDGSRSETRSVNVSVGVPQYARDIEPIWSSKCSECHNEYSAEGLNLQTGKSHASLMAPGVGECASGPRVSPGHPDESLLVLRISSDGCGRRMPLGDPNHFDSNPGELTKIRSWILAGALDN
;
A
#
# COMPACT_ATOMS: atom_id res chain seq x y z
N MET A 1 -31.03 62.14 -25.23
CA MET A 1 -31.18 62.67 -23.87
C MET A 1 -29.93 62.32 -23.09
N LYS A 2 -29.02 63.30 -22.91
CA LYS A 2 -27.76 63.15 -22.17
C LYS A 2 -27.95 63.78 -20.79
N THR A 3 -27.67 63.01 -19.76
CA THR A 3 -27.84 63.39 -18.36
C THR A 3 -26.59 64.11 -17.84
N PHE A 4 -26.82 65.24 -17.17
CA PHE A 4 -25.88 66.05 -16.40
C PHE A 4 -25.23 65.27 -15.24
N ARG A 5 -24.00 65.64 -14.85
CA ARG A 5 -23.74 66.31 -13.54
C ARG A 5 -22.29 66.77 -13.33
N PHE A 6 -22.18 68.09 -13.18
CA PHE A 6 -21.41 68.88 -12.22
C PHE A 6 -20.00 68.48 -11.76
N VAL A 7 -19.09 69.36 -12.15
CA VAL A 7 -17.83 69.73 -11.50
C VAL A 7 -18.09 70.22 -10.07
N VAL A 8 -17.34 69.69 -9.10
CA VAL A 8 -17.08 70.33 -7.80
C VAL A 8 -15.57 70.40 -7.67
N GLY A 9 -15.05 71.63 -7.64
CA GLY A 9 -13.66 71.88 -7.28
C GLY A 9 -13.46 71.68 -5.79
N CYS A 10 -12.33 71.07 -5.42
CA CYS A 10 -11.73 71.29 -4.12
C CYS A 10 -10.25 71.61 -4.35
N LEU A 11 -9.94 72.89 -4.15
CA LEU A 11 -8.61 73.42 -4.00
C LEU A 11 -8.03 72.86 -2.70
N VAL A 12 -7.08 71.94 -2.79
CA VAL A 12 -6.17 71.57 -1.70
C VAL A 12 -4.78 71.90 -2.24
N LEU A 13 -4.35 73.16 -2.06
CA LEU A 13 -3.43 73.57 -1.02
C LEU A 13 -2.15 72.73 -1.06
N GLY A 14 -1.09 73.35 -1.59
CA GLY A 14 0.21 72.73 -1.73
C GLY A 14 0.73 72.16 -0.42
N MET A 15 1.14 70.90 -0.49
CA MET A 15 2.45 70.53 -0.01
C MET A 15 3.26 70.11 -1.22
N MET A 16 3.75 71.12 -1.95
CA MET A 16 5.07 71.01 -2.54
C MET A 16 6.00 70.88 -1.33
N GLY A 17 6.10 69.65 -0.80
CA GLY A 17 7.13 69.33 0.16
C GLY A 17 8.42 69.72 -0.52
N CYS A 18 9.15 70.66 0.07
CA CYS A 18 10.56 70.83 -0.22
C CYS A 18 11.22 69.48 0.04
N GLY A 19 11.23 68.58 -0.96
CA GLY A 19 12.33 67.64 -1.09
C GLY A 19 13.55 68.54 -1.19
N GLY A 20 14.36 68.53 -0.15
CA GLY A 20 15.65 69.21 -0.20
C GLY A 20 16.34 68.78 -1.48
N ASP A 21 17.07 69.71 -2.09
CA ASP A 21 17.91 69.47 -3.26
C ASP A 21 19.02 68.50 -2.83
N ASP A 22 18.67 67.21 -2.71
CA ASP A 22 19.58 66.17 -2.33
C ASP A 22 20.54 65.98 -3.50
N SER A 23 21.76 66.43 -3.27
CA SER A 23 22.83 66.46 -4.27
C SER A 23 23.92 65.45 -3.95
N VAL A 24 23.70 64.62 -2.92
CA VAL A 24 24.66 63.63 -2.45
C VAL A 24 24.24 62.27 -2.99
N ALA A 25 25.17 61.57 -3.64
CA ALA A 25 24.91 60.23 -4.15
C ALA A 25 25.00 59.17 -3.03
N PRO A 26 24.35 58.01 -3.19
CA PRO A 26 24.48 56.90 -2.27
C PRO A 26 25.94 56.52 -1.99
N VAL A 27 26.26 56.18 -0.75
CA VAL A 27 27.58 55.74 -0.27
C VAL A 27 27.55 54.28 0.20
N ASN A 28 28.72 53.72 0.52
CA ASN A 28 28.88 52.35 1.01
C ASN A 28 28.28 51.26 0.07
N VAL A 29 28.17 51.58 -1.23
CA VAL A 29 27.64 50.70 -2.28
C VAL A 29 28.59 49.54 -2.51
N ARG A 30 28.16 48.32 -2.16
CA ARG A 30 28.98 47.10 -2.30
C ARG A 30 28.14 45.85 -2.49
N VAL A 31 28.71 44.89 -3.21
CA VAL A 31 28.21 43.51 -3.27
C VAL A 31 28.45 42.84 -1.91
N VAL A 32 27.47 42.10 -1.40
CA VAL A 32 27.57 41.37 -0.14
C VAL A 32 27.31 39.87 -0.28
N GLU A 33 26.67 39.42 -1.37
CA GLU A 33 26.42 38.02 -1.66
C GLU A 33 26.24 37.79 -3.18
N GLY A 34 26.46 36.57 -3.63
CA GLY A 34 26.14 36.09 -4.98
C GLY A 34 27.34 35.74 -5.85
N VAL A 35 28.44 36.49 -5.71
CA VAL A 35 29.76 36.18 -6.28
C VAL A 35 30.86 36.70 -5.34
N THR A 36 31.99 36.00 -5.30
CA THR A 36 33.19 36.39 -4.55
C THR A 36 34.40 36.57 -5.46
N GLU A 37 35.40 37.33 -5.02
CA GLU A 37 36.59 37.63 -5.83
C GLU A 37 37.33 36.35 -6.23
N GLY A 38 37.47 36.13 -7.54
CA GLY A 38 38.10 34.95 -8.12
C GLY A 38 37.22 33.70 -8.18
N GLU A 39 35.95 33.76 -7.77
CA GLU A 39 35.04 32.61 -7.81
C GLU A 39 34.73 32.18 -9.26
N SER A 40 34.54 30.87 -9.46
CA SER A 40 33.95 30.32 -10.68
C SER A 40 32.48 29.99 -10.46
N VAL A 41 31.60 30.52 -11.30
CA VAL A 41 30.14 30.40 -11.16
C VAL A 41 29.49 29.84 -12.41
N SER A 42 28.36 29.16 -12.20
CA SER A 42 27.44 28.68 -13.23
C SER A 42 26.01 28.67 -12.68
N GLY A 43 25.02 28.54 -13.58
CA GLY A 43 23.62 28.46 -13.22
C GLY A 43 23.07 29.76 -12.60
N SER A 44 21.91 29.63 -11.94
CA SER A 44 21.24 30.75 -11.29
C SER A 44 21.87 31.10 -9.94
N ARG A 45 22.10 32.40 -9.70
CA ARG A 45 22.63 32.98 -8.47
C ARG A 45 21.73 34.09 -7.97
N THR A 46 21.62 34.21 -6.66
CA THR A 46 21.00 35.39 -6.01
C THR A 46 22.10 36.38 -5.69
N LEU A 47 22.05 37.55 -6.31
CA LEU A 47 22.97 38.65 -6.05
C LEU A 47 22.41 39.54 -4.95
N ARG A 48 23.26 39.99 -4.03
CA ARG A 48 22.88 40.95 -3.00
C ARG A 48 23.87 42.10 -2.87
N ALA A 49 23.34 43.27 -2.57
CA ALA A 49 24.13 44.47 -2.32
C ALA A 49 23.55 45.30 -1.18
N ILE A 50 24.38 46.18 -0.61
CA ILE A 50 23.97 47.19 0.36
C ILE A 50 24.44 48.55 -0.13
N ALA A 51 23.62 49.58 0.11
CA ALA A 51 23.93 50.98 -0.15
C ALA A 51 23.28 51.85 0.94
N GLU A 52 23.88 53.00 1.23
CA GLU A 52 23.42 53.96 2.22
C GLU A 52 23.29 55.34 1.58
N ASP A 53 22.40 56.17 2.10
CA ASP A 53 22.16 57.52 1.59
C ASP A 53 21.76 58.48 2.72
N ASN A 54 22.11 59.77 2.60
CA ASN A 54 21.81 60.81 3.59
C ASN A 54 20.35 61.25 3.58
N SER A 55 19.59 61.03 2.51
CA SER A 55 18.14 61.21 2.49
C SER A 55 17.40 60.14 3.29
N GLY A 56 18.10 59.06 3.69
CA GLY A 56 17.54 57.93 4.41
C GLY A 56 16.89 56.87 3.51
N THR A 57 16.88 57.03 2.18
CA THR A 57 16.29 56.06 1.24
C THR A 57 17.18 55.87 0.02
N VAL A 58 17.36 54.62 -0.41
CA VAL A 58 17.93 54.28 -1.73
C VAL A 58 16.79 53.79 -2.62
N ALA A 59 16.61 54.41 -3.79
CA ALA A 59 15.43 54.20 -4.63
C ALA A 59 15.50 52.91 -5.46
N ARG A 60 16.69 52.55 -5.96
CA ARG A 60 16.92 51.29 -6.67
C ARG A 60 18.39 50.89 -6.72
N VAL A 61 18.62 49.62 -7.03
CA VAL A 61 19.95 49.06 -7.24
C VAL A 61 19.99 48.23 -8.54
N GLU A 62 20.95 48.53 -9.41
CA GLU A 62 21.20 47.84 -10.67
C GLU A 62 22.48 47.00 -10.55
N PHE A 63 22.40 45.71 -10.89
CA PHE A 63 23.53 44.79 -10.92
C PHE A 63 23.96 44.59 -12.37
N SER A 64 25.24 44.81 -12.66
CA SER A 64 25.79 44.73 -14.01
C SER A 64 27.01 43.81 -14.07
N VAL A 65 27.01 42.89 -15.03
CA VAL A 65 28.11 41.96 -15.31
C VAL A 65 28.86 42.45 -16.53
N SER A 66 30.12 42.86 -16.34
CA SER A 66 31.00 43.44 -17.37
C SER A 66 30.33 44.57 -18.18
N GLY A 67 29.51 45.38 -17.51
CA GLY A 67 28.78 46.50 -18.11
C GLY A 67 27.42 46.16 -18.73
N SER A 68 27.08 44.87 -18.88
CA SER A 68 25.74 44.45 -19.26
C SER A 68 24.83 44.33 -18.03
N LEU A 69 23.63 44.91 -18.10
CA LEU A 69 22.68 44.84 -17.01
C LEU A 69 22.25 43.37 -16.78
N ALA A 70 22.54 42.84 -15.60
CA ALA A 70 22.20 41.47 -15.22
C ALA A 70 20.79 41.41 -14.61
N CYS A 71 20.53 42.25 -13.60
CA CYS A 71 19.23 42.36 -12.96
C CYS A 71 19.08 43.67 -12.16
N VAL A 72 17.86 44.00 -11.75
CA VAL A 72 17.52 45.24 -11.03
C VAL A 72 16.63 44.93 -9.83
N ASP A 73 16.94 45.52 -8.69
CA ASP A 73 15.99 45.67 -7.58
C ASP A 73 15.46 47.11 -7.59
N GLY A 74 14.27 47.28 -8.20
CA GLY A 74 13.64 48.58 -8.44
C GLY A 74 12.83 49.14 -7.27
N THR A 75 12.91 48.50 -6.10
CA THR A 75 12.08 48.86 -4.94
C THR A 75 12.85 49.80 -4.03
N ALA A 76 12.29 50.98 -3.73
CA ALA A 76 12.88 51.90 -2.77
C ALA A 76 12.91 51.29 -1.36
N ARG A 77 14.05 51.37 -0.67
CA ARG A 77 14.25 50.83 0.68
C ARG A 77 15.00 51.81 1.58
N PRO A 78 14.82 51.73 2.91
CA PRO A 78 15.61 52.53 3.85
C PRO A 78 17.12 52.35 3.65
N SER A 79 17.88 53.43 3.88
CA SER A 79 19.35 53.46 3.87
C SER A 79 19.93 52.28 4.67
N GLY A 80 20.89 51.55 4.08
CA GLY A 80 21.53 50.38 4.67
C GLY A 80 20.77 49.05 4.48
N SER A 81 19.58 49.08 3.86
CA SER A 81 18.85 47.83 3.53
C SER A 81 19.59 47.00 2.48
N THR A 82 19.40 45.68 2.53
CA THR A 82 19.88 44.79 1.47
C THR A 82 18.98 44.85 0.26
N PHE A 83 19.56 44.91 -0.93
CA PHE A 83 18.92 44.78 -2.24
C PHE A 83 19.26 43.43 -2.84
N SER A 84 18.34 42.82 -3.58
CA SER A 84 18.55 41.49 -4.13
C SER A 84 17.85 41.25 -5.46
N CYS A 85 18.51 40.53 -6.36
CA CYS A 85 17.91 40.01 -7.58
C CYS A 85 18.53 38.68 -7.99
N THR A 86 17.87 37.96 -8.89
CA THR A 86 18.38 36.71 -9.46
C THR A 86 19.05 36.97 -10.80
N TRP A 87 20.20 36.35 -11.00
CA TRP A 87 20.96 36.38 -12.25
C TRP A 87 21.28 34.94 -12.66
N ASP A 88 21.09 34.60 -13.94
CA ASP A 88 21.47 33.29 -14.48
C ASP A 88 22.76 33.42 -15.28
N ALA A 89 23.85 32.89 -14.72
CA ALA A 89 25.18 32.90 -15.32
C ALA A 89 25.22 32.12 -16.64
N SER A 90 24.28 31.19 -16.86
CA SER A 90 24.18 30.40 -18.10
C SER A 90 23.87 31.26 -19.33
N ASN A 91 23.32 32.46 -19.13
CA ASN A 91 23.06 33.44 -20.20
C ASN A 91 24.23 34.40 -20.42
N THR A 92 25.34 34.21 -19.70
CA THR A 92 26.56 35.00 -19.83
C THR A 92 27.61 34.17 -20.54
N SER A 93 28.40 34.79 -21.43
CA SER A 93 29.50 34.09 -22.10
C SER A 93 30.48 33.50 -21.09
N PRO A 94 31.05 32.30 -21.32
CA PRO A 94 32.10 31.78 -20.46
C PRO A 94 33.35 32.67 -20.48
N GLY A 95 34.03 32.78 -19.34
CA GLY A 95 35.27 33.56 -19.21
C GLY A 95 35.26 34.51 -18.01
N SER A 96 36.23 35.43 -17.98
CA SER A 96 36.38 36.39 -16.88
C SER A 96 35.39 37.54 -17.00
N HIS A 97 34.72 37.84 -15.89
CA HIS A 97 33.74 38.90 -15.76
C HIS A 97 33.95 39.71 -14.48
N GLN A 98 33.32 40.88 -14.43
CA GLN A 98 33.30 41.73 -13.23
C GLN A 98 31.86 42.11 -12.88
N LEU A 99 31.47 41.93 -11.62
CA LEU A 99 30.18 42.40 -11.11
C LEU A 99 30.37 43.81 -10.53
N THR A 100 29.57 44.76 -11.01
CA THR A 100 29.43 46.08 -10.40
C THR A 100 27.98 46.32 -10.01
N VAL A 101 27.79 47.15 -8.99
CA VAL A 101 26.47 47.53 -8.51
C VAL A 101 26.35 49.04 -8.54
N LYS A 102 25.26 49.55 -9.13
CA LYS A 102 24.93 50.97 -9.16
C LYS A 102 23.71 51.23 -8.29
N ALA A 103 23.87 52.02 -7.23
CA ALA A 103 22.76 52.50 -6.42
C ALA A 103 22.34 53.90 -6.88
N GLN A 104 21.02 54.16 -6.93
CA GLN A 104 20.48 55.49 -7.22
C GLN A 104 19.45 55.88 -6.14
N ASP A 105 19.51 57.13 -5.69
CA ASP A 105 18.55 57.74 -4.76
C ASP A 105 17.27 58.22 -5.49
N ALA A 106 16.36 58.91 -4.78
CA ALA A 106 15.14 59.45 -5.38
C ALA A 106 15.37 60.75 -6.19
N ALA A 107 16.48 61.45 -5.97
CA ALA A 107 16.86 62.68 -6.67
C ALA A 107 17.59 62.41 -8.00
N GLY A 108 18.01 61.17 -8.22
CA GLY A 108 18.71 60.71 -9.42
C GLY A 108 20.23 60.60 -9.25
N ASN A 109 20.80 60.93 -8.08
CA ASN A 109 22.24 60.79 -7.85
C ASN A 109 22.60 59.31 -7.71
N SER A 110 23.77 58.92 -8.20
CA SER A 110 24.16 57.52 -8.24
C SER A 110 25.64 57.28 -8.02
N THR A 111 25.95 56.16 -7.38
CA THR A 111 27.31 55.68 -7.13
C THR A 111 27.43 54.23 -7.60
N VAL A 112 28.59 53.90 -8.17
CA VAL A 112 28.95 52.55 -8.60
C VAL A 112 29.97 51.96 -7.63
N SER A 113 29.77 50.69 -7.25
CA SER A 113 30.71 49.96 -6.38
C SER A 113 32.05 49.70 -7.05
N ALA A 114 33.05 49.30 -6.26
CA ALA A 114 34.20 48.60 -6.81
C ALA A 114 33.75 47.30 -7.52
N PRO A 115 34.46 46.88 -8.59
CA PRO A 115 34.17 45.62 -9.27
C PRO A 115 34.59 44.41 -8.41
N VAL A 116 33.83 43.32 -8.53
CA VAL A 116 34.20 41.98 -8.02
C VAL A 116 34.48 41.09 -9.22
N SER A 117 35.72 40.59 -9.36
CA SER A 117 36.11 39.74 -10.48
C SER A 117 35.69 38.30 -10.22
N PHE A 118 35.15 37.63 -11.23
CA PHE A 118 34.77 36.21 -11.17
C PHE A 118 34.88 35.58 -12.56
N THR A 119 34.70 34.26 -12.65
CA THR A 119 34.72 33.51 -13.91
C THR A 119 33.39 32.82 -14.14
N VAL A 120 32.78 32.99 -15.31
CA VAL A 120 31.61 32.21 -15.74
C VAL A 120 32.10 30.92 -16.38
N LEU A 121 31.63 29.78 -15.88
CA LEU A 121 31.92 28.47 -16.44
C LEU A 121 31.00 28.15 -17.64
N PRO A 122 31.45 27.32 -18.60
CA PRO A 122 30.57 26.78 -19.63
C PRO A 122 29.36 26.01 -19.05
N PRO A 123 28.24 25.93 -19.79
CA PRO A 123 27.12 25.06 -19.39
C PRO A 123 27.54 23.60 -19.27
N ASN A 124 27.08 22.92 -18.22
CA ASN A 124 27.33 21.49 -18.00
C ASN A 124 26.68 20.65 -19.10
N ARG A 125 27.40 19.65 -19.63
CA ARG A 125 26.89 18.72 -20.64
C ARG A 125 26.69 17.36 -20.01
N ALA A 126 25.51 16.78 -20.22
CA ALA A 126 25.21 15.45 -19.73
C ALA A 126 26.12 14.37 -20.34
N PRO A 127 26.33 13.25 -19.63
CA PRO A 127 27.15 12.15 -20.13
C PRO A 127 26.58 11.51 -21.39
N THR A 128 27.46 11.00 -22.26
CA THR A 128 27.09 10.23 -23.46
C THR A 128 27.34 8.75 -23.23
N LEU A 129 26.36 7.90 -23.55
CA LEU A 129 26.42 6.44 -23.40
C LEU A 129 26.52 5.71 -24.74
N GLY A 130 27.40 4.72 -24.78
CA GLY A 130 27.43 3.69 -25.81
C GLY A 130 26.29 2.68 -25.67
N ALA A 131 26.42 1.54 -26.35
CA ALA A 131 25.50 0.43 -26.17
C ALA A 131 25.75 -0.25 -24.81
N VAL A 132 24.67 -0.67 -24.16
CA VAL A 132 24.76 -1.61 -23.03
C VAL A 132 24.81 -3.01 -23.61
N THR A 133 25.74 -3.83 -23.12
CA THR A 133 25.89 -5.21 -23.55
C THR A 133 25.76 -6.16 -22.37
N ALA A 134 25.30 -7.37 -22.65
CA ALA A 134 25.31 -8.50 -21.73
C ALA A 134 26.15 -9.62 -22.35
N THR A 135 26.95 -10.33 -21.56
CA THR A 135 27.71 -11.50 -22.04
C THR A 135 26.80 -12.60 -22.57
N GLN A 136 25.62 -12.72 -21.97
CA GLN A 136 24.55 -13.63 -22.37
C GLN A 136 23.22 -12.88 -22.31
N THR A 137 22.44 -12.93 -23.38
CA THR A 137 21.07 -12.41 -23.45
C THR A 137 20.02 -13.49 -23.22
N THR A 138 20.45 -14.73 -22.99
CA THR A 138 19.61 -15.84 -22.53
C THR A 138 20.37 -16.61 -21.47
N VAL A 139 19.77 -16.76 -20.29
CA VAL A 139 20.35 -17.48 -19.15
C VAL A 139 19.29 -18.36 -18.51
N ASN A 140 19.69 -19.39 -17.78
CA ASN A 140 18.78 -20.11 -16.90
C ASN A 140 18.58 -19.30 -15.61
N GLU A 141 17.47 -19.53 -14.92
CA GLU A 141 17.27 -19.02 -13.55
C GLU A 141 18.43 -19.41 -12.62
N GLY A 142 18.73 -18.54 -11.65
CA GLY A 142 19.89 -18.68 -10.75
C GLY A 142 21.26 -18.46 -11.40
N SER A 143 21.34 -18.34 -12.72
CA SER A 143 22.60 -18.07 -13.44
C SER A 143 22.87 -16.57 -13.58
N SER A 144 24.15 -16.19 -13.68
CA SER A 144 24.57 -14.79 -13.82
C SER A 144 24.97 -14.41 -15.26
N THR A 145 24.70 -13.17 -15.65
CA THR A 145 25.26 -12.54 -16.86
C THR A 145 26.01 -11.25 -16.48
N SER A 146 27.12 -10.97 -17.16
CA SER A 146 27.88 -9.73 -16.95
C SER A 146 27.38 -8.66 -17.90
N LEU A 147 27.21 -7.44 -17.37
CA LEU A 147 26.75 -6.26 -18.06
C LEU A 147 27.89 -5.27 -18.19
N SER A 148 27.94 -4.56 -19.32
CA SER A 148 28.88 -3.45 -19.49
C SER A 148 28.29 -2.32 -20.32
N VAL A 149 28.73 -1.10 -20.02
CA VAL A 149 28.39 0.12 -20.76
C VAL A 149 29.62 1.01 -20.87
N THR A 150 29.81 1.66 -22.02
CA THR A 150 30.78 2.75 -22.15
C THR A 150 30.08 4.09 -21.92
N ALA A 151 30.71 4.96 -21.14
CA ALA A 151 30.22 6.31 -20.88
C ALA A 151 31.38 7.29 -20.96
N THR A 152 31.11 8.48 -21.48
CA THR A 152 32.07 9.59 -21.52
C THR A 152 31.38 10.87 -21.14
N ASP A 153 32.09 11.73 -20.42
CA ASP A 153 31.67 13.08 -20.11
C ASP A 153 32.57 14.09 -20.82
N ALA A 154 31.98 15.08 -21.47
CA ALA A 154 32.74 16.03 -22.28
C ALA A 154 33.38 17.15 -21.44
N ASP A 155 32.90 17.36 -20.21
CA ASP A 155 33.42 18.31 -19.23
C ASP A 155 34.46 17.64 -18.30
N GLY A 156 34.59 16.31 -18.40
CA GLY A 156 35.54 15.52 -17.61
C GLY A 156 35.03 15.21 -16.21
N ASP A 157 33.73 15.34 -15.99
CA ASP A 157 33.10 15.06 -14.71
C ASP A 157 33.16 13.57 -14.34
N THR A 158 33.17 13.29 -13.03
CA THR A 158 33.17 11.92 -12.52
C THR A 158 31.78 11.31 -12.67
N LEU A 159 31.70 10.16 -13.35
CA LEU A 159 30.44 9.46 -13.59
C LEU A 159 30.09 8.47 -12.48
N THR A 160 28.83 8.47 -12.09
CA THR A 160 28.21 7.51 -11.16
C THR A 160 27.20 6.65 -11.91
N TYR A 161 27.09 5.37 -11.53
CA TYR A 161 26.31 4.36 -12.26
C TYR A 161 25.31 3.69 -11.31
N SER A 162 24.08 3.47 -11.79
CA SER A 162 23.04 2.74 -11.07
C SER A 162 22.37 1.74 -12.00
N TRP A 163 22.31 0.47 -11.59
CA TRP A 163 21.70 -0.61 -12.36
C TRP A 163 20.36 -1.02 -11.73
N THR A 164 19.35 -1.20 -12.58
CA THR A 164 18.00 -1.58 -12.18
C THR A 164 17.43 -2.62 -13.14
N GLN A 165 16.35 -3.29 -12.75
CA GLN A 165 15.65 -4.27 -13.58
C GLN A 165 14.15 -3.95 -13.72
N SER A 166 13.55 -4.43 -14.79
CA SER A 166 12.10 -4.51 -15.00
C SER A 166 11.77 -5.87 -15.63
N PRO A 167 10.78 -6.64 -15.13
CA PRO A 167 9.91 -6.31 -14.00
C PRO A 167 10.67 -6.24 -12.67
N PHE A 168 10.08 -5.55 -11.69
CA PHE A 168 10.68 -5.40 -10.35
C PHE A 168 10.63 -6.70 -9.53
N SER A 169 9.62 -7.54 -9.77
CA SER A 169 9.45 -8.84 -9.11
C SER A 169 9.22 -9.94 -10.15
N PRO A 170 9.82 -11.13 -9.99
CA PRO A 170 10.80 -11.48 -8.95
C PRO A 170 12.14 -10.75 -9.14
N LEU A 171 12.82 -10.44 -8.03
CA LEU A 171 14.01 -9.58 -8.02
C LEU A 171 15.28 -10.40 -8.25
N GLY A 172 15.99 -10.12 -9.35
CA GLY A 172 17.35 -10.61 -9.56
C GLY A 172 18.36 -9.81 -8.75
N MET A 173 19.57 -10.36 -8.61
CA MET A 173 20.59 -9.78 -7.73
C MET A 173 21.71 -9.17 -8.57
N PHE A 174 21.95 -7.87 -8.39
CA PHE A 174 23.15 -7.22 -8.89
C PHE A 174 24.26 -7.39 -7.85
N ALA A 175 25.31 -8.13 -8.18
CA ALA A 175 26.52 -8.13 -7.36
C ALA A 175 27.21 -6.76 -7.47
N GLU A 176 27.89 -6.31 -6.42
CA GLU A 176 28.55 -4.99 -6.37
C GLU A 176 29.44 -4.76 -7.60
N GLY A 177 28.89 -4.02 -8.55
CA GLY A 177 29.53 -3.47 -9.72
C GLY A 177 29.10 -2.02 -9.81
N SER A 178 29.58 -1.21 -8.88
CA SER A 178 29.39 0.24 -8.87
C SER A 178 30.30 0.84 -9.95
N GLY A 179 29.84 0.82 -11.21
CA GLY A 179 30.61 1.35 -12.31
C GLY A 179 30.03 0.99 -13.68
N SER A 180 30.89 1.10 -14.69
CA SER A 180 30.61 0.76 -16.08
C SER A 180 30.32 -0.73 -16.33
N THR A 181 30.53 -1.59 -15.33
CA THR A 181 30.24 -3.04 -15.39
C THR A 181 29.48 -3.50 -14.15
N ALA A 182 28.55 -4.43 -14.33
CA ALA A 182 27.81 -5.09 -13.25
C ALA A 182 27.61 -6.58 -13.55
N SER A 183 27.37 -7.40 -12.53
CA SER A 183 26.93 -8.79 -12.72
C SER A 183 25.51 -8.94 -12.21
N TRP A 184 24.60 -9.44 -13.05
CA TRP A 184 23.22 -9.67 -12.70
C TRP A 184 22.93 -11.17 -12.65
N THR A 185 22.47 -11.66 -11.50
CA THR A 185 22.03 -13.03 -11.28
C THR A 185 20.52 -13.10 -11.43
N ALA A 186 20.06 -13.95 -12.35
CA ALA A 186 18.65 -14.14 -12.62
C ALA A 186 17.92 -14.73 -11.40
N PRO A 187 16.72 -14.24 -11.06
CA PRO A 187 15.91 -14.83 -10.00
C PRO A 187 15.40 -16.22 -10.41
N PHE A 188 14.90 -16.97 -9.43
CA PHE A 188 14.05 -18.14 -9.67
C PHE A 188 12.67 -17.70 -10.17
N LEU A 189 12.09 -18.48 -11.08
CA LEU A 189 10.89 -18.15 -11.82
C LEU A 189 9.92 -19.33 -11.83
N SER A 190 8.64 -19.02 -12.04
CA SER A 190 7.59 -20.00 -12.34
C SER A 190 7.45 -20.34 -13.83
N ARG A 191 8.08 -19.53 -14.69
CA ARG A 191 8.03 -19.61 -16.15
C ARG A 191 9.11 -18.74 -16.78
N ASP A 192 9.44 -19.02 -18.03
CA ASP A 192 10.31 -18.18 -18.84
C ASP A 192 9.87 -16.72 -18.81
N THR A 193 10.80 -15.83 -18.49
CA THR A 193 10.51 -14.41 -18.28
C THR A 193 11.63 -13.54 -18.86
N ALA A 194 11.26 -12.50 -19.60
CA ALA A 194 12.21 -11.51 -20.10
C ALA A 194 12.37 -10.35 -19.10
N PHE A 195 13.63 -10.01 -18.81
CA PHE A 195 14.01 -8.87 -18.00
C PHE A 195 14.65 -7.78 -18.86
N THR A 196 14.32 -6.53 -18.58
CA THR A 196 15.00 -5.34 -19.09
C THR A 196 15.90 -4.80 -17.98
N LEU A 197 17.20 -4.84 -18.21
CA LEU A 197 18.21 -4.31 -17.28
C LEU A 197 18.59 -2.91 -17.75
N LYS A 198 18.48 -1.92 -16.87
CA LYS A 198 18.69 -0.50 -17.16
C LYS A 198 19.87 0.03 -16.37
N VAL A 199 20.75 0.77 -17.02
CA VAL A 199 21.77 1.60 -16.37
C VAL A 199 21.41 3.07 -16.48
N THR A 200 21.53 3.78 -15.37
CA THR A 200 21.44 5.24 -15.28
C THR A 200 22.81 5.77 -14.88
N VAL A 201 23.34 6.74 -15.64
CA VAL A 201 24.65 7.34 -15.42
C VAL A 201 24.49 8.83 -15.19
N SER A 202 25.09 9.37 -14.12
CA SER A 202 25.04 10.80 -13.78
C SER A 202 26.42 11.41 -13.56
N ASP A 203 26.58 12.67 -13.95
CA ASP A 203 27.78 13.49 -13.77
C ASP A 203 27.86 14.20 -12.39
N GLY A 204 26.81 14.12 -11.57
CA GLY A 204 26.74 14.85 -10.29
C GLY A 204 26.64 16.37 -10.42
N LYS A 205 26.51 16.90 -11.65
CA LYS A 205 26.34 18.32 -12.01
C LYS A 205 24.97 18.62 -12.60
N GLY A 206 24.08 17.62 -12.62
CA GLY A 206 22.69 17.73 -13.06
C GLY A 206 22.42 17.07 -14.41
N GLY A 207 23.45 16.53 -15.08
CA GLY A 207 23.29 15.71 -16.26
C GLY A 207 23.15 14.23 -15.94
N SER A 208 22.35 13.55 -16.75
CA SER A 208 22.16 12.09 -16.65
C SER A 208 21.79 11.48 -18.01
N ALA A 209 22.17 10.23 -18.22
CA ALA A 209 21.79 9.44 -19.39
C ALA A 209 21.42 8.00 -18.99
N GLU A 210 20.57 7.35 -19.78
CA GLU A 210 20.12 5.98 -19.52
C GLU A 210 20.19 5.09 -20.77
N ARG A 211 20.41 3.78 -20.54
CA ARG A 211 20.39 2.73 -21.57
C ARG A 211 19.89 1.41 -20.99
N THR A 212 19.39 0.53 -21.86
CA THR A 212 18.83 -0.76 -21.47
C THR A 212 19.40 -1.91 -22.30
N VAL A 213 19.31 -3.12 -21.75
CA VAL A 213 19.53 -4.39 -22.45
C VAL A 213 18.48 -5.41 -22.00
N SER A 214 18.00 -6.25 -22.92
CA SER A 214 17.05 -7.33 -22.62
C SER A 214 17.78 -8.65 -22.39
N VAL A 215 17.39 -9.37 -21.34
CA VAL A 215 17.88 -10.71 -21.00
C VAL A 215 16.68 -11.62 -20.78
N SER A 216 16.60 -12.71 -21.54
CA SER A 216 15.60 -13.76 -21.36
C SER A 216 16.09 -14.75 -20.32
N VAL A 217 15.27 -15.03 -19.31
CA VAL A 217 15.55 -16.05 -18.29
C VAL A 217 14.64 -17.25 -18.53
N VAL A 218 15.25 -18.42 -18.65
CA VAL A 218 14.58 -19.70 -18.85
C VAL A 218 14.33 -20.35 -17.48
N ASN A 219 13.08 -20.72 -17.21
CA ASN A 219 12.72 -21.50 -16.03
C ASN A 219 13.23 -22.95 -16.20
N VAL A 220 13.79 -23.50 -15.13
CA VAL A 220 14.34 -24.85 -15.09
C VAL A 220 13.57 -25.64 -14.03
N PRO A 221 12.55 -26.45 -14.40
CA PRO A 221 11.68 -27.13 -13.44
C PRO A 221 12.42 -28.00 -12.40
N ALA A 222 13.62 -28.48 -12.71
CA ALA A 222 14.46 -29.23 -11.77
C ALA A 222 14.95 -28.38 -10.57
N LEU A 223 14.95 -27.05 -10.70
CA LEU A 223 15.35 -26.10 -9.66
C LEU A 223 14.18 -25.58 -8.81
N ASN A 224 12.93 -25.89 -9.16
CA ASN A 224 11.75 -25.54 -8.36
C ASN A 224 11.90 -26.04 -6.93
N GLN A 225 11.69 -25.13 -5.99
CA GLN A 225 11.68 -25.35 -4.55
C GLN A 225 10.25 -25.59 -4.09
N ALA A 226 10.06 -26.48 -3.10
CA ALA A 226 8.72 -26.73 -2.57
C ALA A 226 8.21 -25.51 -1.78
N PRO A 227 6.88 -25.34 -1.67
CA PRO A 227 6.32 -24.27 -0.84
C PRO A 227 6.71 -24.46 0.63
N VAL A 228 7.09 -23.36 1.28
CA VAL A 228 7.35 -23.33 2.72
C VAL A 228 6.03 -23.08 3.44
N VAL A 229 5.52 -24.11 4.09
CA VAL A 229 4.26 -24.09 4.86
C VAL A 229 4.58 -24.06 6.36
N ASP A 230 3.92 -23.16 7.10
CA ASP A 230 4.04 -23.09 8.55
C ASP A 230 3.78 -24.45 9.20
N ALA A 231 4.43 -24.70 10.35
CA ALA A 231 4.37 -26.01 10.99
C ALA A 231 2.95 -26.37 11.47
N ASP A 232 2.24 -25.37 12.00
CA ASP A 232 0.97 -25.56 12.70
C ASP A 232 -0.19 -24.91 11.95
N ILE A 233 -1.32 -25.62 11.91
CA ILE A 233 -2.61 -25.04 11.51
C ILE A 233 -3.16 -24.26 12.71
N ILE A 234 -3.47 -22.99 12.51
CA ILE A 234 -4.09 -22.14 13.53
C ILE A 234 -5.58 -22.50 13.59
N VAL A 235 -6.02 -22.93 14.78
CA VAL A 235 -7.38 -23.37 15.05
C VAL A 235 -7.73 -23.14 16.53
N ASP A 236 -8.98 -22.78 16.79
CA ASP A 236 -9.57 -22.76 18.14
C ASP A 236 -10.64 -23.86 18.23
N SER A 237 -10.25 -25.00 18.80
CA SER A 237 -11.12 -26.17 18.94
C SER A 237 -11.74 -26.30 20.34
N GLU A 238 -11.62 -25.28 21.18
CA GLU A 238 -12.18 -25.32 22.53
C GLU A 238 -13.72 -25.38 22.48
N GLY A 239 -14.28 -26.34 23.23
CA GLY A 239 -15.73 -26.60 23.25
C GLY A 239 -16.32 -26.85 21.86
N LEU A 240 -15.57 -27.51 20.97
CA LEU A 240 -16.06 -27.92 19.67
C LEU A 240 -17.07 -29.05 19.81
N VAL A 241 -18.29 -28.84 19.32
CA VAL A 241 -19.37 -29.82 19.28
C VAL A 241 -19.88 -30.01 17.86
N ALA A 242 -20.61 -31.10 17.62
CA ALA A 242 -21.15 -31.40 16.31
C ALA A 242 -21.93 -30.21 15.71
N GLY A 243 -21.70 -29.90 14.43
CA GLY A 243 -22.36 -28.77 13.74
C GLY A 243 -21.85 -27.36 14.06
N LYS A 244 -20.96 -27.18 15.05
CA LYS A 244 -20.26 -25.89 15.28
C LYS A 244 -19.18 -25.71 14.20
N SER A 245 -19.18 -24.57 13.52
CA SER A 245 -18.12 -24.23 12.56
C SER A 245 -16.79 -23.99 13.26
N LEU A 246 -15.74 -24.57 12.71
CA LEU A 246 -14.35 -24.46 13.16
C LEU A 246 -13.54 -23.71 12.11
N PRO A 247 -13.16 -22.44 12.35
CA PRO A 247 -12.28 -21.71 11.44
C PRO A 247 -10.86 -22.28 11.48
N LEU A 248 -10.24 -22.38 10.32
CA LEU A 248 -8.91 -22.92 10.09
C LEU A 248 -8.09 -21.93 9.27
N TYR A 249 -6.83 -21.75 9.66
CA TYR A 249 -5.89 -20.90 8.94
C TYR A 249 -4.50 -21.54 8.89
N ILE A 250 -3.84 -21.42 7.73
CA ILE A 250 -2.45 -21.81 7.52
C ILE A 250 -1.74 -20.70 6.72
N SER A 251 -0.48 -20.42 7.04
CA SER A 251 0.37 -19.54 6.24
C SER A 251 1.35 -20.38 5.42
N ALA A 252 1.60 -19.93 4.20
CA ALA A 252 2.58 -20.54 3.31
C ALA A 252 3.18 -19.49 2.37
N LYS A 253 4.42 -19.72 1.94
CA LYS A 253 5.11 -18.92 0.94
C LYS A 253 5.90 -19.82 0.01
N ASP A 254 5.94 -19.43 -1.25
CA ASP A 254 6.78 -20.10 -2.22
C ASP A 254 8.12 -19.35 -2.41
N PRO A 255 9.29 -20.01 -2.30
CA PRO A 255 10.58 -19.38 -2.52
C PRO A 255 10.78 -18.81 -3.94
N ASP A 256 10.14 -19.42 -4.95
CA ASP A 256 10.28 -19.05 -6.37
C ASP A 256 9.15 -18.09 -6.81
N GLY A 257 8.21 -17.79 -5.90
CA GLY A 257 7.09 -16.89 -6.12
C GLY A 257 5.92 -17.53 -6.86
N ASP A 258 5.87 -18.87 -6.89
CA ASP A 258 4.77 -19.61 -7.50
C ASP A 258 3.42 -19.35 -6.81
N THR A 259 2.35 -19.47 -7.61
CA THR A 259 1.00 -19.34 -7.08
C THR A 259 0.62 -20.60 -6.32
N LEU A 260 0.31 -20.45 -5.04
CA LEU A 260 -0.06 -21.56 -4.17
C LEU A 260 -1.52 -21.96 -4.32
N THR A 261 -1.75 -23.27 -4.35
CA THR A 261 -3.07 -23.90 -4.29
C THR A 261 -3.22 -24.67 -2.98
N TYR A 262 -4.43 -24.74 -2.45
CA TYR A 262 -4.75 -25.38 -1.17
C TYR A 262 -5.76 -26.50 -1.38
N SER A 263 -5.69 -27.55 -0.56
CA SER A 263 -6.67 -28.63 -0.52
C SER A 263 -6.87 -29.10 0.90
N TRP A 264 -8.01 -28.72 1.50
CA TRP A 264 -8.42 -29.16 2.83
C TRP A 264 -9.16 -30.50 2.76
N THR A 265 -8.70 -31.44 3.58
CA THR A 265 -9.27 -32.78 3.71
C THR A 265 -9.33 -33.21 5.17
N THR A 266 -9.93 -34.36 5.42
CA THR A 266 -10.21 -34.89 6.76
C THR A 266 -9.88 -36.38 6.79
N GLU A 267 -9.47 -36.87 7.95
CA GLU A 267 -9.39 -38.29 8.30
C GLU A 267 -10.36 -38.56 9.46
N PRO A 268 -11.33 -39.48 9.33
CA PRO A 268 -11.64 -40.29 8.15
C PRO A 268 -12.05 -39.46 6.93
N SER A 269 -11.76 -39.97 5.73
CA SER A 269 -12.08 -39.29 4.47
C SER A 269 -13.59 -39.00 4.35
N GLY A 270 -13.92 -37.77 3.97
CA GLY A 270 -15.31 -37.30 3.83
C GLY A 270 -16.03 -36.97 5.14
N ALA A 271 -15.36 -37.04 6.29
CA ALA A 271 -15.98 -36.68 7.56
C ALA A 271 -16.20 -35.16 7.72
N GLY A 272 -17.47 -34.76 7.74
CA GLY A 272 -17.83 -33.35 7.83
C GLY A 272 -17.68 -32.61 6.50
N VAL A 273 -17.76 -31.28 6.55
CA VAL A 273 -17.81 -30.42 5.36
C VAL A 273 -16.92 -29.21 5.55
N PHE A 274 -16.09 -28.93 4.53
CA PHE A 274 -15.31 -27.70 4.44
C PHE A 274 -16.05 -26.62 3.64
N SER A 275 -16.01 -25.39 4.13
CA SER A 275 -16.24 -24.19 3.32
C SER A 275 -14.89 -23.66 2.82
N ARG A 276 -14.85 -23.20 1.57
CA ARG A 276 -13.62 -22.69 0.91
C ARG A 276 -12.41 -23.64 1.04
N PRO A 277 -12.55 -24.94 0.70
CA PRO A 277 -11.49 -25.95 0.88
C PRO A 277 -10.24 -25.73 0.02
N ASN A 278 -10.24 -24.71 -0.84
CA ASN A 278 -9.16 -24.36 -1.75
C ASN A 278 -8.49 -23.02 -1.43
N GLN A 279 -8.64 -22.53 -0.20
CA GLN A 279 -8.02 -21.28 0.28
C GLN A 279 -7.14 -21.54 1.52
N ALA A 280 -6.26 -20.59 1.84
CA ALA A 280 -5.46 -20.60 3.06
C ALA A 280 -6.31 -20.53 4.34
N THR A 281 -7.50 -19.94 4.23
CA THR A 281 -8.55 -19.97 5.25
C THR A 281 -9.69 -20.89 4.83
N ALA A 282 -10.11 -21.76 5.72
CA ALA A 282 -11.28 -22.62 5.53
C ALA A 282 -12.10 -22.67 6.81
N GLU A 283 -13.34 -23.14 6.73
CA GLU A 283 -14.09 -23.54 7.92
C GLU A 283 -14.51 -24.99 7.77
N TRP A 284 -14.41 -25.74 8.85
CA TRP A 284 -14.85 -27.13 8.89
C TRP A 284 -16.01 -27.30 9.88
N ARG A 285 -16.96 -28.16 9.53
CA ARG A 285 -18.02 -28.61 10.45
C ARG A 285 -18.13 -30.12 10.38
N SER A 286 -18.31 -30.79 11.51
CA SER A 286 -18.60 -32.23 11.50
C SER A 286 -20.01 -32.51 10.98
N GLY A 287 -20.30 -33.78 10.66
CA GLY A 287 -21.66 -34.28 10.52
C GLY A 287 -22.30 -34.60 11.87
N ASP A 288 -23.42 -35.34 11.82
CA ASP A 288 -24.15 -35.83 13.00
C ASP A 288 -23.29 -36.78 13.85
N LEU A 289 -23.36 -36.65 15.18
CA LEU A 289 -22.62 -37.50 16.12
C LEU A 289 -23.48 -38.03 17.26
N ASP A 290 -23.35 -39.32 17.55
CA ASP A 290 -23.98 -40.02 18.68
C ASP A 290 -23.07 -40.04 19.93
N ARG A 291 -21.77 -39.83 19.76
CA ARG A 291 -20.74 -39.84 20.80
C ARG A 291 -19.56 -38.94 20.39
N PRO A 292 -18.70 -38.52 21.33
CA PRO A 292 -17.51 -37.75 21.00
C PRO A 292 -16.60 -38.49 20.01
N ALA A 293 -16.06 -37.76 19.04
CA ALA A 293 -15.20 -38.29 17.99
C ALA A 293 -13.98 -37.40 17.75
N ALA A 294 -12.88 -38.00 17.31
CA ALA A 294 -11.67 -37.27 16.94
C ALA A 294 -11.46 -37.32 15.42
N TYR A 295 -10.95 -36.23 14.86
CA TYR A 295 -10.67 -36.07 13.43
C TYR A 295 -9.27 -35.51 13.23
N THR A 296 -8.64 -35.90 12.13
CA THR A 296 -7.42 -35.23 11.66
C THR A 296 -7.76 -34.38 10.44
N LEU A 297 -7.69 -33.06 10.59
CA LEU A 297 -7.85 -32.12 9.48
C LEU A 297 -6.50 -31.93 8.81
N LYS A 298 -6.45 -32.05 7.48
CA LYS A 298 -5.21 -31.95 6.69
C LYS A 298 -5.34 -30.82 5.66
N VAL A 299 -4.27 -30.07 5.45
CA VAL A 299 -4.16 -29.12 4.33
C VAL A 299 -2.93 -29.45 3.51
N THR A 300 -3.12 -29.67 2.22
CA THR A 300 -2.03 -29.79 1.26
C THR A 300 -1.89 -28.46 0.51
N VAL A 301 -0.69 -27.90 0.53
CA VAL A 301 -0.33 -26.67 -0.19
C VAL A 301 0.62 -27.05 -1.33
N SER A 302 0.32 -26.61 -2.54
CA SER A 302 1.05 -26.99 -3.76
C SER A 302 1.36 -25.78 -4.62
N ASP A 303 2.56 -25.73 -5.18
CA ASP A 303 3.01 -24.76 -6.21
C ASP A 303 2.64 -25.24 -7.64
N GLY A 304 2.09 -26.45 -7.78
CA GLY A 304 1.78 -27.11 -9.06
C GLY A 304 2.79 -28.18 -9.49
N SER A 305 3.99 -28.17 -8.91
CA SER A 305 5.09 -29.11 -9.14
C SER A 305 5.38 -29.97 -7.89
N ARG A 306 5.48 -29.33 -6.73
CA ARG A 306 5.76 -29.91 -5.41
C ARG A 306 4.66 -29.49 -4.44
N SER A 307 4.51 -30.27 -3.36
CA SER A 307 3.53 -29.96 -2.33
C SER A 307 4.00 -30.35 -0.94
N GLU A 308 3.46 -29.65 0.05
CA GLU A 308 3.69 -29.89 1.47
C GLU A 308 2.33 -30.04 2.18
N THR A 309 2.25 -30.91 3.18
CA THR A 309 1.00 -31.20 3.89
C THR A 309 1.15 -31.01 5.38
N ARG A 310 0.19 -30.30 5.99
CA ARG A 310 0.06 -30.12 7.44
C ARG A 310 -1.19 -30.80 7.96
N SER A 311 -1.20 -31.10 9.26
CA SER A 311 -2.31 -31.80 9.89
C SER A 311 -2.52 -31.31 11.32
N VAL A 312 -3.78 -31.30 11.77
CA VAL A 312 -4.16 -30.99 13.15
C VAL A 312 -5.24 -31.96 13.61
N ASN A 313 -5.12 -32.44 14.85
CA ASN A 313 -6.12 -33.30 15.47
C ASN A 313 -7.12 -32.45 16.25
N VAL A 314 -8.41 -32.70 16.03
CA VAL A 314 -9.51 -32.02 16.72
C VAL A 314 -10.44 -33.04 17.36
N SER A 315 -10.91 -32.74 18.57
CA SER A 315 -11.92 -33.56 19.26
C SER A 315 -13.25 -32.83 19.22
N VAL A 316 -14.29 -33.52 18.77
CA VAL A 316 -15.65 -32.99 18.64
C VAL A 316 -16.54 -33.71 19.65
N GLY A 317 -17.16 -32.93 20.53
CA GLY A 317 -18.15 -33.41 21.49
C GLY A 317 -19.57 -33.51 20.91
N VAL A 318 -20.45 -34.12 21.69
CA VAL A 318 -21.89 -34.10 21.44
C VAL A 318 -22.47 -32.80 22.01
N PRO A 319 -23.39 -32.12 21.29
CA PRO A 319 -24.07 -30.93 21.80
C PRO A 319 -24.87 -31.19 23.08
N GLN A 320 -24.82 -30.24 24.02
CA GLN A 320 -25.57 -30.29 25.27
C GLN A 320 -26.84 -29.45 25.19
N TYR A 321 -27.92 -29.88 25.85
CA TYR A 321 -29.20 -29.19 25.78
C TYR A 321 -29.10 -27.70 26.14
N ALA A 322 -28.70 -27.40 27.37
CA ALA A 322 -28.67 -26.03 27.89
C ALA A 322 -27.68 -25.11 27.13
N ARG A 323 -26.54 -25.65 26.66
CA ARG A 323 -25.50 -24.82 26.02
C ARG A 323 -25.68 -24.64 24.53
N ASP A 324 -26.07 -25.70 23.82
CA ASP A 324 -25.98 -25.74 22.36
C ASP A 324 -27.34 -25.75 21.67
N ILE A 325 -28.38 -26.24 22.36
CA ILE A 325 -29.70 -26.51 21.79
C ILE A 325 -30.73 -25.46 22.24
N GLU A 326 -30.83 -25.19 23.54
CA GLU A 326 -31.73 -24.19 24.10
C GLU A 326 -31.55 -22.79 23.50
N PRO A 327 -30.33 -22.29 23.19
CA PRO A 327 -30.17 -21.00 22.53
C PRO A 327 -30.77 -20.95 21.12
N ILE A 328 -30.75 -22.07 20.36
CA ILE A 328 -31.37 -22.15 19.04
C ILE A 328 -32.89 -21.97 19.20
N TRP A 329 -33.49 -22.68 20.15
CA TRP A 329 -34.91 -22.59 20.45
C TRP A 329 -35.35 -21.22 20.94
N SER A 330 -34.59 -20.66 21.87
CA SER A 330 -34.83 -19.33 22.43
C SER A 330 -34.82 -18.26 21.35
N SER A 331 -33.91 -18.39 20.38
CA SER A 331 -33.76 -17.45 19.27
C SER A 331 -34.80 -17.63 18.17
N LYS A 332 -35.19 -18.87 17.85
CA LYS A 332 -35.94 -19.18 16.62
C LYS A 332 -37.36 -19.65 16.83
N CYS A 333 -37.70 -20.12 18.02
CA CYS A 333 -38.95 -20.84 18.25
C CYS A 333 -39.79 -20.27 19.39
N SER A 334 -39.17 -19.66 20.40
CA SER A 334 -39.87 -19.23 21.63
C SER A 334 -40.86 -18.08 21.44
N GLU A 335 -40.80 -17.33 20.34
CA GLU A 335 -41.82 -16.31 20.02
C GLU A 335 -43.19 -16.96 19.81
N CYS A 336 -43.25 -18.12 19.15
CA CYS A 336 -44.49 -18.86 18.91
C CYS A 336 -44.72 -20.00 19.93
N HIS A 337 -43.66 -20.50 20.56
CA HIS A 337 -43.68 -21.67 21.45
C HIS A 337 -43.34 -21.28 22.90
N ASN A 338 -44.22 -20.52 23.54
CA ASN A 338 -44.09 -20.06 24.93
C ASN A 338 -45.29 -20.53 25.80
N GLU A 339 -45.34 -20.09 27.06
CA GLU A 339 -46.39 -20.45 28.02
C GLU A 339 -47.81 -20.03 27.60
N TYR A 340 -47.95 -19.07 26.67
CA TYR A 340 -49.23 -18.62 26.16
C TYR A 340 -49.68 -19.40 24.91
N SER A 341 -48.87 -20.34 24.43
CA SER A 341 -49.28 -21.23 23.33
C SER A 341 -50.32 -22.23 23.82
N ALA A 342 -51.48 -22.27 23.15
CA ALA A 342 -52.58 -23.16 23.51
C ALA A 342 -52.13 -24.64 23.39
N GLU A 343 -52.12 -25.37 24.51
CA GLU A 343 -51.73 -26.80 24.64
C GLU A 343 -50.58 -27.26 23.72
N GLY A 344 -49.47 -26.49 23.71
CA GLY A 344 -48.38 -26.63 22.75
C GLY A 344 -47.01 -27.03 23.32
N LEU A 345 -45.95 -26.75 22.55
CA LEU A 345 -44.56 -26.85 22.96
C LEU A 345 -44.18 -25.56 23.72
N ASN A 346 -43.77 -25.66 24.98
CA ASN A 346 -43.28 -24.51 25.77
C ASN A 346 -41.74 -24.53 25.83
N LEU A 347 -41.10 -23.57 25.17
CA LEU A 347 -39.65 -23.42 25.07
C LEU A 347 -39.09 -22.34 26.00
N GLN A 348 -39.82 -21.95 27.05
CA GLN A 348 -39.25 -21.16 28.12
C GLN A 348 -38.15 -21.92 28.86
N THR A 349 -37.17 -21.15 29.38
CA THR A 349 -36.03 -21.68 30.12
C THR A 349 -36.47 -22.65 31.22
N GLY A 350 -35.89 -23.85 31.24
CA GLY A 350 -36.21 -24.91 32.21
C GLY A 350 -37.54 -25.67 31.99
N LYS A 351 -38.33 -25.30 30.98
CA LYS A 351 -39.50 -26.07 30.49
C LYS A 351 -39.27 -26.72 29.14
N SER A 352 -38.27 -26.22 28.43
CA SER A 352 -37.97 -26.49 27.04
C SER A 352 -37.56 -27.97 26.81
N HIS A 353 -36.61 -28.52 27.59
CA HIS A 353 -36.20 -29.93 27.47
C HIS A 353 -37.35 -30.91 27.70
N ALA A 354 -38.00 -30.81 28.87
CA ALA A 354 -39.10 -31.72 29.24
C ALA A 354 -40.28 -31.63 28.27
N SER A 355 -40.57 -30.44 27.74
CA SER A 355 -41.62 -30.25 26.72
C SER A 355 -41.28 -30.89 25.38
N LEU A 356 -39.99 -31.05 25.04
CA LEU A 356 -39.54 -31.74 23.84
C LEU A 356 -39.64 -33.26 23.94
N MET A 357 -39.66 -33.82 25.15
CA MET A 357 -39.86 -35.27 25.36
C MET A 357 -41.34 -35.69 25.41
N ALA A 358 -42.26 -34.73 25.48
CA ALA A 358 -43.69 -35.00 25.51
C ALA A 358 -44.23 -35.46 24.13
N PRO A 359 -45.30 -36.27 24.08
CA PRO A 359 -46.02 -36.56 22.86
C PRO A 359 -46.51 -35.28 22.17
N GLY A 360 -46.34 -35.21 20.85
CA GLY A 360 -46.91 -34.17 20.01
C GLY A 360 -48.23 -34.64 19.40
N VAL A 361 -49.18 -33.72 19.29
CA VAL A 361 -50.37 -33.86 18.44
C VAL A 361 -50.33 -32.77 17.37
N GLY A 362 -50.53 -33.13 16.10
CA GLY A 362 -50.45 -32.18 15.00
C GLY A 362 -50.64 -32.84 13.62
N GLU A 363 -50.36 -32.10 12.54
CA GLU A 363 -50.47 -32.60 11.15
C GLU A 363 -49.44 -33.70 10.81
N CYS A 364 -48.48 -33.93 11.70
CA CYS A 364 -47.58 -35.06 11.65
C CYS A 364 -48.20 -36.23 12.43
N ALA A 365 -47.97 -37.48 12.02
CA ALA A 365 -48.42 -38.65 12.76
C ALA A 365 -48.14 -38.53 14.27
N SER A 366 -49.02 -39.08 15.12
CA SER A 366 -48.87 -39.05 16.58
C SER A 366 -47.54 -39.70 16.99
N GLY A 367 -46.73 -39.01 17.78
CA GLY A 367 -45.41 -39.49 18.19
C GLY A 367 -44.71 -38.54 19.16
N PRO A 368 -43.53 -38.90 19.69
CA PRO A 368 -42.78 -38.02 20.57
C PRO A 368 -42.21 -36.84 19.78
N ARG A 369 -42.22 -35.64 20.38
CA ARG A 369 -41.65 -34.44 19.73
C ARG A 369 -40.16 -34.61 19.44
N VAL A 370 -39.44 -35.21 20.39
CA VAL A 370 -38.09 -35.75 20.23
C VAL A 370 -38.11 -37.23 20.59
N SER A 371 -37.61 -38.08 19.70
CA SER A 371 -37.38 -39.50 19.91
C SER A 371 -35.88 -39.73 20.18
N PRO A 372 -35.45 -39.93 21.45
CA PRO A 372 -34.05 -40.17 21.78
C PRO A 372 -33.43 -41.30 20.94
N GLY A 373 -32.26 -41.03 20.34
CA GLY A 373 -31.56 -41.96 19.45
C GLY A 373 -32.07 -41.98 18.01
N HIS A 374 -33.20 -41.36 17.72
CA HIS A 374 -33.88 -41.43 16.43
C HIS A 374 -34.24 -40.03 15.90
N PRO A 375 -33.24 -39.26 15.41
CA PRO A 375 -33.48 -37.91 14.91
C PRO A 375 -34.48 -37.88 13.74
N ASP A 376 -34.44 -38.85 12.84
CA ASP A 376 -35.34 -38.90 11.68
C ASP A 376 -36.80 -39.27 12.04
N GLU A 377 -37.02 -39.86 13.22
CA GLU A 377 -38.36 -40.17 13.74
C GLU A 377 -38.91 -39.05 14.64
N SER A 378 -38.07 -38.07 14.98
CA SER A 378 -38.44 -36.97 15.86
C SER A 378 -39.30 -35.95 15.12
N LEU A 379 -40.53 -35.73 15.59
CA LEU A 379 -41.45 -34.76 14.97
C LEU A 379 -40.84 -33.36 14.85
N LEU A 380 -39.97 -32.98 15.79
CA LEU A 380 -39.22 -31.73 15.75
C LEU A 380 -38.33 -31.64 14.50
N VAL A 381 -37.51 -32.67 14.24
CA VAL A 381 -36.60 -32.71 13.09
C VAL A 381 -37.40 -32.68 11.80
N LEU A 382 -38.46 -33.51 11.72
CA LEU A 382 -39.39 -33.56 10.60
C LEU A 382 -40.02 -32.19 10.27
N ARG A 383 -40.25 -31.35 11.28
CA ARG A 383 -40.81 -30.00 11.12
C ARG A 383 -39.78 -28.95 10.69
N ILE A 384 -38.49 -29.12 11.00
CA ILE A 384 -37.45 -28.13 10.68
C ILE A 384 -36.66 -28.46 9.40
N SER A 385 -36.64 -29.73 8.98
CA SER A 385 -35.83 -30.24 7.86
C SER A 385 -36.59 -30.40 6.53
N SER A 386 -37.62 -29.59 6.27
CA SER A 386 -38.49 -29.54 5.05
C SER A 386 -39.27 -30.78 4.61
N ASP A 387 -38.89 -31.98 5.03
CA ASP A 387 -39.29 -33.21 4.30
C ASP A 387 -40.28 -34.09 5.07
N GLY A 388 -40.62 -33.70 6.30
CA GLY A 388 -41.20 -34.64 7.26
C GLY A 388 -42.72 -34.65 7.34
N CYS A 389 -43.35 -33.48 7.50
CA CYS A 389 -44.80 -33.31 7.63
C CYS A 389 -45.20 -31.89 8.05
N GLY A 390 -46.37 -31.44 7.60
CA GLY A 390 -46.99 -30.17 7.99
C GLY A 390 -46.18 -28.93 7.56
N ARG A 391 -46.59 -27.75 8.04
CA ARG A 391 -45.83 -26.51 7.79
C ARG A 391 -44.46 -26.55 8.45
N ARG A 392 -43.43 -26.19 7.68
CA ARG A 392 -42.03 -26.10 8.11
C ARG A 392 -41.82 -24.99 9.13
N MET A 393 -41.03 -25.27 10.16
CA MET A 393 -40.66 -24.35 11.22
C MET A 393 -39.22 -23.84 11.05
N PRO A 394 -38.92 -22.59 11.44
CA PRO A 394 -39.86 -21.60 12.00
C PRO A 394 -40.76 -20.98 10.91
N LEU A 395 -42.03 -20.67 11.23
CA LEU A 395 -43.00 -20.17 10.23
C LEU A 395 -42.59 -18.86 9.56
N GLY A 396 -41.87 -17.98 10.27
CA GLY A 396 -41.39 -16.70 9.75
C GLY A 396 -40.17 -16.80 8.83
N ASP A 397 -39.41 -17.90 8.92
CA ASP A 397 -38.26 -18.19 8.06
C ASP A 397 -38.12 -19.71 7.84
N PRO A 398 -38.96 -20.30 6.96
CA PRO A 398 -39.00 -21.74 6.78
C PRO A 398 -37.64 -22.34 6.35
N ASN A 399 -36.76 -21.58 5.70
CA ASN A 399 -35.49 -22.09 5.18
C ASN A 399 -34.29 -21.81 6.11
N HIS A 400 -34.54 -21.33 7.33
CA HIS A 400 -33.49 -20.99 8.30
C HIS A 400 -32.46 -22.12 8.47
N PHE A 401 -32.91 -23.36 8.65
CA PHE A 401 -32.03 -24.52 8.88
C PHE A 401 -31.30 -25.01 7.62
N ASP A 402 -31.79 -24.68 6.41
CA ASP A 402 -31.03 -24.91 5.17
C ASP A 402 -29.87 -23.92 5.05
N SER A 403 -30.12 -22.68 5.47
CA SER A 403 -29.11 -21.62 5.49
C SER A 403 -28.13 -21.76 6.66
N ASN A 404 -28.54 -22.48 7.72
CA ASN A 404 -27.76 -22.73 8.94
C ASN A 404 -27.66 -24.24 9.24
N PRO A 405 -27.07 -25.05 8.35
CA PRO A 405 -27.07 -26.51 8.47
C PRO A 405 -26.33 -27.02 9.71
N GLY A 406 -25.42 -26.20 10.28
CA GLY A 406 -24.75 -26.50 11.54
C GLY A 406 -25.70 -26.56 12.74
N GLU A 407 -26.74 -25.72 12.79
CA GLU A 407 -27.74 -25.76 13.85
C GLU A 407 -28.60 -27.02 13.77
N LEU A 408 -28.98 -27.43 12.55
CA LEU A 408 -29.68 -28.70 12.34
C LEU A 408 -28.81 -29.89 12.78
N THR A 409 -27.53 -29.88 12.42
CA THR A 409 -26.56 -30.92 12.84
C THR A 409 -26.43 -30.98 14.36
N LYS A 410 -26.43 -29.83 15.05
CA LYS A 410 -26.42 -29.79 16.53
C LYS A 410 -27.64 -30.51 17.11
N ILE A 411 -28.83 -30.15 16.65
CA ILE A 411 -30.10 -30.72 17.11
C ILE A 411 -30.14 -32.22 16.85
N ARG A 412 -29.81 -32.65 15.63
CA ARG A 412 -29.79 -34.06 15.25
C ARG A 412 -28.79 -34.86 16.08
N SER A 413 -27.58 -34.34 16.29
CA SER A 413 -26.55 -35.00 17.12
C SER A 413 -26.97 -35.12 18.58
N TRP A 414 -27.57 -34.06 19.15
CA TRP A 414 -28.10 -34.12 20.50
C TRP A 414 -29.16 -35.22 20.65
N ILE A 415 -30.11 -35.29 19.71
CA ILE A 415 -31.14 -36.34 19.69
C ILE A 415 -30.51 -37.72 19.53
N LEU A 416 -29.61 -37.87 18.56
CA LEU A 416 -28.94 -39.13 18.24
C LEU A 416 -28.14 -39.68 19.43
N ALA A 417 -27.55 -38.81 20.24
CA ALA A 417 -26.88 -39.18 21.49
C ALA A 417 -27.82 -39.51 22.66
N GLY A 418 -29.13 -39.63 22.40
CA GLY A 418 -30.15 -39.93 23.41
C GLY A 418 -30.81 -38.68 24.02
N ALA A 419 -30.68 -37.53 23.37
CA ALA A 419 -31.26 -36.27 23.80
C ALA A 419 -30.90 -35.93 25.27
N LEU A 420 -29.62 -36.00 25.61
CA LEU A 420 -29.14 -35.86 26.98
C LEU A 420 -29.49 -34.48 27.59
N ASP A 421 -29.99 -34.49 28.82
CA ASP A 421 -30.22 -33.31 29.66
C ASP A 421 -29.10 -33.22 30.71
N ASN A 422 -27.91 -32.79 30.26
CA ASN A 422 -26.74 -32.67 31.12
C ASN A 422 -26.72 -31.39 31.93
#